data_AF-A0C8J0-F1
#
_entry.id   AF-A0C8J0-F1
#
_cell.length_a   1.000
_cell.length_b   1.000
_cell.length_c   1.000
_cell.angle_alpha   90.00
_cell.angle_beta   90.00
_cell.angle_gamma   90.00
#
_symmetry.space_group_name_H-M   'P 1'
#
loop_
_entity.id
_entity.type
_entity.pdbx_description
1 polymer ?
#
loop_
_entity_poly.entity_id
_entity_poly.type
_entity_poly.pdbx_seq_one_letter_code
_entity_poly.pdbx_strand_id
1 'polypeptide(L)' 'MKKRLIKANKQNRPLPNWFRYRTDNTIRYNSKRRHWRRTKLNIN' A
#
# COMPACT_ATOMS: atom_id res chain seq x y z
N MET A 1 -0.34 -19.62 -0.68
CA MET A 1 0.55 -18.69 -1.42
C MET A 1 -0.17 -17.68 -2.33
N LYS A 2 -0.95 -18.11 -3.35
CA LYS A 2 -1.63 -17.22 -4.34
C LYS A 2 -2.46 -16.08 -3.73
N LYS A 3 -3.31 -16.39 -2.74
CA LYS A 3 -4.13 -15.38 -2.03
C LYS A 3 -3.28 -14.29 -1.35
N ARG A 4 -2.13 -14.65 -0.76
CA ARG A 4 -1.21 -13.71 -0.09
C ARG A 4 -0.57 -12.74 -1.10
N LEU A 5 -0.16 -13.25 -2.26
CA LEU A 5 0.39 -12.42 -3.35
C LEU A 5 -0.65 -11.45 -3.92
N ILE A 6 -1.88 -11.91 -4.14
CA ILE A 6 -2.99 -11.05 -4.61
C ILE A 6 -3.25 -9.93 -3.60
N LYS A 7 -3.29 -10.24 -2.30
CA LYS A 7 -3.47 -9.23 -1.24
C LYS A 7 -2.32 -8.22 -1.22
N ALA A 8 -1.07 -8.69 -1.26
CA ALA A 8 0.11 -7.83 -1.26
C ALA A 8 0.14 -6.90 -2.48
N ASN A 9 -0.33 -7.37 -3.64
CA ASN A 9 -0.46 -6.54 -4.83
C ASN A 9 -1.53 -5.45 -4.63
N LYS A 10 -2.73 -5.83 -4.16
CA LYS A 10 -3.85 -4.88 -3.93
C LYS A 10 -3.52 -3.80 -2.88
N GLN A 11 -2.72 -4.14 -1.87
CA GLN A 11 -2.30 -3.19 -0.82
C GLN A 11 -1.29 -2.13 -1.33
N ASN A 12 -0.55 -2.42 -2.39
CA ASN A 12 0.54 -1.56 -2.87
C ASN A 12 0.09 -0.42 -3.79
N ARG A 13 -1.03 0.23 -3.44
CA ARG A 13 -1.62 1.35 -4.21
C ARG A 13 -1.33 2.70 -3.55
N PRO A 14 -1.28 3.80 -4.33
CA PRO A 14 -1.22 5.15 -3.76
C PRO A 14 -2.50 5.48 -2.97
N LEU A 15 -2.39 6.52 -2.13
CA LEU A 15 -3.55 7.06 -1.42
C LEU A 15 -4.51 7.70 -2.45
N PRO A 16 -5.83 7.43 -2.39
CA PRO A 16 -6.80 8.09 -3.26
C PRO A 16 -6.80 9.61 -3.05
N ASN A 17 -6.99 10.38 -4.12
CA ASN A 17 -6.95 11.84 -4.06
C ASN A 17 -8.00 12.42 -3.11
N TRP A 18 -9.24 11.94 -3.17
CA TRP A 18 -10.32 12.41 -2.32
C TRP A 18 -10.05 12.22 -0.82
N PHE A 19 -9.26 11.21 -0.45
CA PHE A 19 -8.94 10.93 0.95
C PHE A 19 -8.11 12.07 1.57
N ARG A 20 -7.32 12.78 0.77
CA ARG A 20 -6.53 13.94 1.23
C ARG A 20 -7.40 15.12 1.66
N TYR A 21 -8.65 15.17 1.24
CA TYR A 21 -9.58 16.26 1.53
C TYR A 21 -10.52 15.95 2.70
N ARG A 22 -10.37 14.80 3.36
CA ARG A 22 -11.14 14.51 4.59
C ARG A 22 -10.66 15.42 5.72
N THR A 23 -11.60 15.91 6.53
CA THR A 23 -11.30 16.67 7.75
C THR A 23 -10.51 15.82 8.74
N ASP A 24 -9.64 16.46 9.52
CA ASP A 24 -8.76 15.85 10.53
C ASP A 24 -7.85 14.72 10.01
N ASN A 25 -7.64 14.65 8.69
CA ASN A 25 -6.75 13.66 8.11
C ASN A 25 -5.30 14.15 8.07
N THR A 26 -4.43 13.47 8.82
CA THR A 26 -2.98 13.72 8.83
C THR A 26 -2.22 12.95 7.74
N ILE A 27 -2.87 11.99 7.08
CA ILE A 27 -2.24 11.07 6.12
C ILE A 27 -2.17 11.71 4.72
N ARG A 28 -0.95 11.98 4.24
CA ARG A 28 -0.68 12.57 2.91
C ARG A 28 -0.35 11.54 1.82
N TYR A 29 0.27 10.43 2.21
CA TYR A 29 0.68 9.34 1.32
C TYR A 29 0.58 7.98 2.03
N ASN A 30 0.60 6.89 1.25
CA ASN A 30 0.65 5.54 1.80
C ASN A 30 2.10 5.18 2.17
N SER A 31 2.45 5.31 3.45
CA SER A 31 3.77 4.98 3.99
C SER A 31 4.14 3.51 3.90
N LYS A 32 3.15 2.62 3.75
CA LYS A 32 3.34 1.17 3.63
C LYS A 32 3.49 0.70 2.18
N ARG A 33 3.64 1.61 1.21
CA ARG A 33 3.97 1.23 -0.18
C ARG A 33 5.32 0.54 -0.22
N ARG A 34 5.42 -0.45 -1.11
CA ARG A 34 6.61 -1.28 -1.27
C ARG A 34 7.08 -1.26 -2.72
N HIS A 35 8.38 -1.10 -2.92
CA HIS A 35 9.00 -1.34 -4.21
C HIS A 35 9.63 -2.73 -4.25
N TRP A 36 9.37 -3.49 -5.32
CA TRP A 36 9.75 -4.91 -5.41
C TRP A 36 11.26 -5.17 -5.50
N ARG A 37 12.05 -4.19 -5.97
CA ARG A 37 13.52 -4.28 -5.95
C ARG A 37 14.12 -3.95 -4.59
N ARG A 38 13.48 -3.07 -3.80
CA ARG A 38 14.02 -2.58 -2.52
C ARG A 38 13.65 -3.50 -1.35
N THR A 39 12.45 -4.08 -1.35
CA THR A 39 11.97 -4.94 -0.26
C THR A 39 11.23 -6.14 -0.80
N LYS A 40 11.68 -7.34 -0.42
CA LYS A 40 11.10 -8.62 -0.85
C LYS A 40 9.92 -9.01 0.03
N LEU A 41 9.02 -9.82 -0.54
CA LEU A 41 7.90 -10.38 0.19
C LEU A 41 8.36 -11.64 0.90
N ASN A 42 8.25 -11.69 2.22
CA ASN A 42 8.46 -12.92 2.97
C ASN A 42 7.21 -13.80 2.87
N ILE A 43 7.10 -14.54 1.77
CA ILE A 43 6.00 -15.47 1.51
C ILE A 43 6.62 -16.84 1.26
N ASN A 44 7.07 -17.45 2.35
CA ASN A 44 7.04 -18.91 2.51
C ASN A 44 5.68 -19.29 3.09
#